data_AF-A0A4Y2KTL8-F1
#
_entry.id   AF-A0A4Y2KTL8-F1
#
_cell.length_a   1.000
_cell.length_b   1.000
_cell.length_c   1.000
_cell.angle_alpha   90.00
_cell.angle_beta   90.00
_cell.angle_gamma   90.00
#
_symmetry.space_group_name_H-M   'P 1'
#
loop_
_entity.id
_entity.type
_entity.pdbx_description
1 polymer ?
#
loop_
_entity_poly.entity_id
_entity_poly.type
_entity_poly.pdbx_seq_one_letter_code
_entity_poly.pdbx_strand_id
1 'polypeptide(L)'
;MGIDINHKYDRKVVRKAPKSEDIYLRLLVKLYRFLARRTGSKFNKIVLKRLFMSKINRPPLSLARLVKMLKKPGNENKTAVVVGTVTDDLRLFEVPKIKLCALRITERARARILKAGGTIITFDQLALQAPRGKQTLIIQGRRKAREACRHFGKA
;
A
#
# COMPACT_ATOMS: atom_id res chain seq x y z
N MET A 1 -1.38 -40.43 28.47
CA MET A 1 -0.01 -39.90 28.29
C MET A 1 -0.12 -38.39 28.04
N GLY A 2 0.40 -37.56 28.94
CA GLY A 2 0.49 -36.11 28.71
C GLY A 2 1.71 -35.81 27.85
N ILE A 3 1.56 -34.98 26.81
CA ILE A 3 2.67 -34.54 25.98
C ILE A 3 3.19 -33.22 26.57
N ASP A 4 4.45 -33.20 27.02
CA ASP A 4 5.11 -31.99 27.50
C ASP A 4 5.52 -31.10 26.32
N ILE A 5 4.58 -30.26 25.88
CA ILE A 5 4.78 -29.28 24.81
C ILE A 5 4.59 -27.86 25.32
N ASN A 6 5.45 -26.97 24.84
CA ASN A 6 5.41 -25.56 25.19
C ASN A 6 4.40 -24.80 24.31
N HIS A 7 3.27 -24.41 24.90
CA HIS A 7 2.16 -23.72 24.23
C HIS A 7 2.32 -22.19 24.15
N LYS A 8 3.42 -21.61 24.68
CA LYS A 8 3.60 -20.15 24.86
C LYS A 8 3.46 -19.35 23.55
N TYR A 9 3.83 -19.94 22.41
CA TYR A 9 3.91 -19.25 21.12
C TYR A 9 2.92 -19.76 20.07
N ASP A 10 1.95 -20.58 20.46
CA ASP A 10 0.95 -21.14 19.53
C ASP A 10 0.05 -20.05 18.96
N ARG A 11 -0.36 -19.11 19.82
CA ARG A 11 -1.13 -17.95 19.39
C ARG A 11 -0.25 -16.93 18.67
N LYS A 12 -0.31 -16.91 17.34
CA LYS A 12 0.33 -15.87 16.53
C LYS A 12 -0.48 -14.57 16.52
N VAL A 13 0.15 -13.47 16.93
CA VAL A 13 -0.47 -12.13 16.95
C VAL A 13 -0.40 -11.50 15.56
N VAL A 14 -1.35 -11.84 14.70
CA VAL A 14 -1.46 -11.30 13.34
C VAL A 14 -2.88 -10.85 13.03
N ARG A 15 -3.02 -9.78 12.25
CA ARG A 15 -4.34 -9.33 11.76
C ARG A 15 -4.79 -10.22 10.60
N LYS A 16 -5.95 -10.86 10.77
CA LYS A 16 -6.62 -11.67 9.74
C LYS A 16 -7.73 -10.89 9.00
N ALA A 17 -8.12 -9.72 9.52
CA ALA A 17 -9.14 -8.83 8.99
C ALA A 17 -8.79 -7.36 9.32
N PRO A 18 -9.34 -6.37 8.58
CA PRO A 18 -9.22 -4.97 8.99
C PRO A 18 -10.03 -4.75 10.28
N LYS A 19 -9.49 -3.95 11.22
CA LYS A 19 -10.26 -3.51 12.42
C LYS A 19 -11.31 -2.45 12.07
N SER A 20 -11.18 -1.81 10.90
CA SER A 20 -12.09 -0.76 10.43
C SER A 20 -13.46 -1.34 10.05
N GLU A 21 -14.52 -0.58 10.32
CA GLU A 21 -15.90 -0.93 9.95
C GLU A 21 -16.31 -0.39 8.58
N ASP A 22 -15.50 0.49 7.99
CA ASP A 22 -15.65 1.01 6.63
C ASP A 22 -15.96 -0.09 5.60
N ILE A 23 -17.14 0.02 5.00
CA ILE A 23 -17.72 -0.93 4.05
C ILE A 23 -16.87 -1.00 2.78
N TYR A 24 -16.37 0.13 2.27
CA TYR A 24 -15.57 0.17 1.04
C TYR A 24 -14.26 -0.61 1.22
N LEU A 25 -13.60 -0.44 2.37
CA LEU A 25 -12.41 -1.21 2.70
C LEU A 25 -12.72 -2.71 2.83
N ARG A 26 -13.87 -3.07 3.43
CA ARG A 26 -14.30 -4.46 3.58
C ARG A 26 -14.60 -5.13 2.23
N LEU A 27 -15.18 -4.40 1.27
CA LEU A 27 -15.41 -4.88 -0.10
C LEU A 27 -14.09 -5.15 -0.83
N LEU A 28 -13.13 -4.21 -0.76
CA LEU A 28 -11.79 -4.43 -1.32
C LEU A 28 -11.09 -5.63 -0.67
N VAL A 29 -11.25 -5.82 0.64
CA VAL A 29 -10.73 -6.99 1.35
C VAL A 29 -11.36 -8.29 0.84
N LYS A 30 -12.68 -8.32 0.61
CA LYS A 30 -13.35 -9.50 0.03
C LYS A 30 -12.78 -9.84 -1.35
N LEU A 31 -12.64 -8.84 -2.22
CA LEU A 31 -12.05 -8.97 -3.55
C LEU A 31 -10.62 -9.54 -3.48
N TYR A 32 -9.72 -8.91 -2.72
CA TYR A 32 -8.33 -9.36 -2.64
C TYR A 32 -8.15 -10.67 -1.87
N ARG A 33 -9.09 -11.03 -0.99
CA ARG A 33 -9.12 -12.35 -0.35
C ARG A 33 -9.44 -13.45 -1.36
N PHE A 34 -10.40 -13.20 -2.26
CA PHE A 34 -10.69 -14.09 -3.38
C PHE A 34 -9.48 -14.23 -4.30
N LEU A 35 -8.91 -13.10 -4.75
CA LEU A 35 -7.75 -13.10 -5.65
C LEU A 35 -6.53 -13.79 -5.04
N ALA A 36 -6.20 -13.49 -3.77
CA ALA A 36 -5.05 -14.08 -3.10
C ALA A 36 -5.18 -15.61 -2.95
N ARG A 37 -6.41 -16.11 -2.76
CA ARG A 37 -6.68 -17.56 -2.68
C ARG A 37 -6.64 -18.23 -4.05
N ARG A 38 -7.26 -17.63 -5.07
CA ARG A 38 -7.46 -18.27 -6.39
C ARG A 38 -6.30 -18.12 -7.37
N THR A 39 -5.54 -17.03 -7.29
CA THR A 39 -4.47 -16.76 -8.27
C THR A 39 -3.08 -17.22 -7.83
N GLY A 40 -2.87 -17.50 -6.54
CA GLY A 40 -1.57 -17.86 -5.98
C GLY A 40 -0.51 -16.73 -5.97
N SER A 41 -0.78 -15.58 -6.57
CA SER A 41 0.19 -14.48 -6.69
C SER A 41 0.58 -13.88 -5.32
N LYS A 42 1.89 -13.76 -5.08
CA LYS A 42 2.45 -13.10 -3.89
C LYS A 42 2.00 -11.64 -3.78
N PHE A 43 1.79 -10.95 -4.92
CA PHE A 43 1.29 -9.58 -4.98
C PHE A 43 -0.03 -9.44 -4.21
N ASN A 44 -1.02 -10.28 -4.54
CA ASN A 44 -2.35 -10.23 -3.93
C ASN A 44 -2.31 -10.54 -2.43
N LYS A 45 -1.47 -11.49 -2.01
CA LYS A 45 -1.25 -11.80 -0.59
C LYS A 45 -0.68 -10.58 0.17
N ILE A 46 0.25 -9.85 -0.45
CA ILE A 46 0.85 -8.65 0.14
C ILE A 46 -0.17 -7.50 0.21
N VAL A 47 -0.94 -7.25 -0.85
CA VAL A 47 -1.98 -6.21 -0.87
C VAL A 47 -3.03 -6.49 0.19
N LEU A 48 -3.54 -7.74 0.26
CA LEU A 48 -4.50 -8.15 1.29
C LEU A 48 -3.96 -7.91 2.71
N LYS A 49 -2.72 -8.35 3.00
CA LYS A 49 -2.09 -8.12 4.30
C LYS A 49 -1.97 -6.63 4.62
N ARG A 50 -1.73 -5.78 3.62
CA ARG A 50 -1.63 -4.32 3.80
C ARG A 50 -2.99 -3.66 4.02
N LEU A 51 -4.07 -4.15 3.41
CA LEU A 51 -5.43 -3.67 3.69
C LEU A 51 -5.82 -3.86 5.17
N PHE A 52 -5.28 -4.88 5.84
CA PHE A 52 -5.50 -5.12 7.28
C PHE A 52 -4.71 -4.18 8.22
N MET A 53 -3.68 -3.52 7.71
CA MET A 53 -2.78 -2.71 8.53
C MET A 53 -3.51 -1.48 9.12
N SER A 54 -3.11 -1.11 10.34
CA SER A 54 -3.55 0.15 10.97
C SER A 54 -3.03 1.37 10.21
N LYS A 55 -3.63 2.54 10.45
CA LYS A 55 -3.21 3.82 9.88
C LYS A 55 -1.72 4.11 10.12
N ILE A 56 -1.24 3.85 11.33
CA ILE A 56 0.17 3.95 11.70
C ILE A 56 1.09 3.12 10.78
N ASN A 57 0.67 1.91 10.43
CA ASN A 57 1.45 0.98 9.60
C ASN A 57 1.25 1.18 8.09
N ARG A 58 0.31 2.07 7.72
CA ARG A 58 0.07 2.61 6.37
C ARG A 58 0.35 4.13 6.34
N PRO A 59 1.61 4.55 6.59
CA PRO A 59 1.95 5.96 6.58
C PRO A 59 1.72 6.57 5.19
N PRO A 60 1.43 7.89 5.11
CA PRO A 60 1.30 8.58 3.83
C PRO A 60 2.61 8.52 3.03
N LEU A 61 2.48 8.59 1.72
CA LEU A 61 3.60 8.63 0.77
C LEU A 61 3.58 9.94 0.00
N SER A 62 4.69 10.68 -0.01
CA SER A 62 4.80 11.92 -0.78
C SER A 62 5.05 11.65 -2.28
N LEU A 63 4.60 12.57 -3.14
CA LEU A 63 4.85 12.52 -4.57
C LEU A 63 6.34 12.45 -4.92
N ALA A 64 7.19 13.25 -4.26
CA ALA A 64 8.64 13.24 -4.52
C ALA A 64 9.26 11.86 -4.28
N ARG A 65 8.85 11.18 -3.20
CA ARG A 65 9.32 9.83 -2.91
C ARG A 65 8.83 8.82 -3.94
N LEU A 66 7.61 8.98 -4.42
CA LEU A 66 7.03 8.13 -5.46
C LEU A 66 7.83 8.27 -6.78
N VAL A 67 8.07 9.50 -7.22
CA VAL A 67 8.88 9.82 -8.39
C VAL A 67 10.29 9.24 -8.27
N LYS A 68 10.94 9.38 -7.12
CA LYS A 68 12.28 8.80 -6.88
C LYS A 68 12.30 7.28 -7.01
N MET A 69 11.21 6.58 -6.66
CA MET A 69 11.15 5.12 -6.82
C MET A 69 10.90 4.71 -8.27
N LEU A 70 10.14 5.49 -9.03
CA LEU A 70 9.88 5.25 -10.45
C LEU A 70 11.09 5.55 -11.34
N LYS A 71 11.89 6.57 -10.99
CA LYS A 71 13.16 6.90 -11.70
C LYS A 71 14.26 5.83 -11.56
N LYS A 72 14.06 4.80 -10.73
CA LYS A 72 15.03 3.70 -10.62
C LYS A 72 15.01 2.85 -11.89
N PRO A 73 16.17 2.33 -12.34
CA PRO A 73 16.25 1.52 -13.55
C PRO A 73 15.30 0.33 -13.48
N GLY A 74 14.59 0.08 -14.58
CA GLY A 74 13.62 -1.03 -14.70
C GLY A 74 12.23 -0.76 -14.14
N ASN A 75 11.90 0.48 -13.75
CA ASN A 75 10.56 0.86 -13.26
C ASN A 75 9.78 1.81 -14.18
N GLU A 76 10.33 2.16 -15.32
CA GLU A 76 9.90 3.29 -16.18
C GLU A 76 8.47 3.17 -16.73
N ASN A 77 7.89 1.96 -16.77
CA ASN A 77 6.51 1.72 -17.24
C ASN A 77 5.61 1.03 -16.22
N LYS A 78 6.05 0.92 -14.96
CA LYS A 78 5.29 0.21 -13.93
C LYS A 78 4.21 1.08 -13.31
N THR A 79 3.07 0.47 -12.99
CA THR A 79 2.02 1.12 -12.21
C THR A 79 2.43 1.16 -10.74
N ALA A 80 2.52 2.35 -10.16
CA ALA A 80 2.84 2.53 -8.74
C ALA A 80 1.62 2.17 -7.89
N VAL A 81 1.77 1.23 -6.96
CA VAL A 81 0.69 0.74 -6.09
C VAL A 81 0.99 1.09 -4.64
N VAL A 82 0.12 1.91 -4.05
CA VAL A 82 0.24 2.42 -2.68
C VAL A 82 -1.00 2.07 -1.88
N VAL A 83 -0.88 1.11 -0.95
CA VAL A 83 -1.96 0.80 0.00
C VAL A 83 -1.93 1.82 1.14
N GLY A 84 -2.42 3.03 0.88
CA GLY A 84 -2.37 4.15 1.82
C GLY A 84 -2.78 5.47 1.17
N THR A 85 -2.38 6.57 1.79
CA THR A 85 -2.64 7.92 1.29
C THR A 85 -1.42 8.45 0.53
N VAL A 86 -1.66 9.08 -0.61
CA VAL A 86 -0.63 9.83 -1.36
C VAL A 86 -0.84 11.32 -1.12
N THR A 87 0.23 12.00 -0.70
CA THR A 87 0.24 13.42 -0.34
C THR A 87 1.08 14.22 -1.34
N ASP A 88 0.70 15.49 -1.52
CA ASP A 88 1.46 16.43 -2.34
C ASP A 88 2.84 16.74 -1.72
N ASP A 89 3.76 17.20 -2.56
CA ASP A 89 5.07 17.68 -2.17
C ASP A 89 5.42 18.93 -2.98
N LEU A 90 5.35 20.10 -2.32
CA LEU A 90 5.53 21.41 -2.95
C LEU A 90 6.96 21.62 -3.46
N ARG A 91 7.93 20.87 -2.93
CA ARG A 91 9.35 21.01 -3.29
C ARG A 91 9.68 20.36 -4.64
N LEU A 92 8.82 19.44 -5.08
CA LEU A 92 8.90 18.89 -6.42
C LEU A 92 8.24 19.91 -7.35
N PHE A 93 8.93 20.45 -8.34
CA PHE A 93 8.33 21.38 -9.29
C PHE A 93 7.59 20.64 -10.40
N GLU A 94 8.30 19.73 -11.07
CA GLU A 94 7.76 18.93 -12.17
C GLU A 94 7.37 17.53 -11.73
N VAL A 95 6.14 17.14 -12.07
CA VAL A 95 5.63 15.79 -11.85
C VAL A 95 5.67 15.04 -13.18
N PRO A 96 6.38 13.91 -13.30
CA PRO A 96 6.36 13.11 -14.51
C PRO A 96 4.99 12.42 -14.69
N LYS A 97 4.73 11.91 -15.89
CA LYS A 97 3.55 11.09 -16.18
C LYS A 97 3.61 9.79 -15.38
N ILE A 98 2.67 9.60 -14.45
CA ILE A 98 2.65 8.45 -13.53
C ILE A 98 1.32 7.70 -13.66
N LYS A 99 1.37 6.36 -13.64
CA LYS A 99 0.20 5.51 -13.41
C LYS A 99 0.15 5.11 -11.93
N LEU A 100 -0.85 5.59 -11.19
CA LEU A 100 -0.94 5.44 -9.73
C LEU A 100 -2.21 4.71 -9.30
N CYS A 101 -2.05 3.68 -8.46
CA CYS A 101 -3.13 3.07 -7.69
C CYS A 101 -2.97 3.40 -6.19
N ALA A 102 -3.98 4.00 -5.57
CA ALA A 102 -3.96 4.32 -4.14
C ALA A 102 -5.34 4.23 -3.47
N LEU A 103 -5.37 4.16 -2.13
CA LEU A 103 -6.64 4.19 -1.38
C LEU A 103 -7.20 5.61 -1.27
N ARG A 104 -6.33 6.59 -1.02
CA ARG A 104 -6.68 8.00 -0.94
C ARG A 104 -5.57 8.83 -1.54
N ILE A 105 -5.94 9.91 -2.23
CA ILE A 105 -5.00 10.89 -2.78
C ILE A 105 -5.50 12.26 -2.32
N THR A 106 -4.59 13.09 -1.82
CA THR A 106 -4.93 14.49 -1.49
C THR A 106 -5.26 15.26 -2.76
N GLU A 107 -6.20 16.20 -2.68
CA GLU A 107 -6.71 16.93 -3.84
C GLU A 107 -5.61 17.63 -4.66
N ARG A 108 -4.69 18.35 -3.99
CA ARG A 108 -3.54 18.99 -4.66
C ARG A 108 -2.66 17.99 -5.42
N ALA A 109 -2.38 16.83 -4.81
CA ALA A 109 -1.63 15.77 -5.47
C ALA A 109 -2.37 15.18 -6.68
N ARG A 110 -3.70 15.01 -6.56
CA ARG A 110 -4.55 14.53 -7.66
C ARG A 110 -4.50 15.51 -8.83
N ALA A 111 -4.69 16.81 -8.58
CA ALA A 111 -4.65 17.84 -9.62
C ALA A 111 -3.30 17.87 -10.35
N ARG A 112 -2.18 17.76 -9.62
CA ARG A 112 -0.84 17.77 -10.22
C ARG A 112 -0.54 16.53 -11.07
N ILE A 113 -0.96 15.34 -10.62
CA ILE A 113 -0.80 14.11 -11.40
C ILE A 113 -1.62 14.19 -12.70
N LEU A 114 -2.87 14.64 -12.62
CA LEU A 114 -3.74 14.77 -13.79
C LEU A 114 -3.23 15.84 -14.76
N LYS A 115 -2.74 16.97 -14.25
CA LYS A 115 -2.11 18.04 -15.06
C LYS A 115 -0.88 17.53 -15.83
N ALA A 116 -0.11 16.61 -15.23
CA ALA A 116 1.02 15.94 -15.89
C ALA A 116 0.61 14.83 -16.87
N GLY A 117 -0.69 14.64 -17.13
CA GLY A 117 -1.21 13.57 -17.98
C GLY A 117 -1.09 12.16 -17.36
N GLY A 118 -0.89 12.08 -16.04
CA GLY A 118 -0.86 10.81 -15.30
C GLY A 118 -2.25 10.22 -15.10
N THR A 119 -2.31 8.91 -14.82
CA THR A 119 -3.57 8.22 -14.54
C THR A 119 -3.66 7.79 -13.08
N ILE A 120 -4.84 7.95 -12.51
CA ILE A 120 -5.16 7.53 -11.15
C ILE A 120 -6.23 6.46 -11.24
N ILE A 121 -5.95 5.29 -10.67
CA ILE A 121 -6.86 4.16 -10.63
C ILE A 121 -7.13 3.70 -9.20
N THR A 122 -8.26 3.05 -9.01
CA THR A 122 -8.63 2.41 -7.73
C THR A 122 -8.17 0.94 -7.70
N PHE A 123 -8.26 0.31 -6.52
CA PHE A 123 -7.80 -1.07 -6.33
C PHE A 123 -8.70 -2.10 -7.02
N ASP A 124 -9.99 -1.83 -7.18
CA ASP A 124 -10.93 -2.61 -7.97
C ASP A 124 -10.59 -2.53 -9.48
N GLN A 125 -10.35 -1.33 -10.01
CA GLN A 125 -9.88 -1.14 -11.39
C GLN A 125 -8.52 -1.83 -11.64
N LEU A 126 -7.59 -1.72 -10.69
CA LEU A 126 -6.29 -2.41 -10.78
C LEU A 126 -6.47 -3.94 -10.82
N ALA A 127 -7.43 -4.48 -10.06
CA ALA A 127 -7.72 -5.91 -10.06
C ALA A 127 -8.25 -6.39 -11.42
N LEU A 128 -9.01 -5.57 -12.14
CA LEU A 128 -9.45 -5.86 -13.50
C LEU A 128 -8.30 -5.79 -14.51
N GLN A 129 -7.47 -4.74 -14.45
CA GLN A 129 -6.35 -4.56 -15.39
C GLN A 129 -5.21 -5.56 -15.17
N ALA A 130 -4.88 -5.85 -13.91
CA ALA A 130 -3.72 -6.66 -13.55
C ALA A 130 -4.06 -7.60 -12.37
N PRO A 131 -4.90 -8.64 -12.57
CA PRO A 131 -5.36 -9.53 -11.50
C PRO A 131 -4.22 -10.31 -10.81
N ARG A 132 -3.07 -10.48 -11.49
CA ARG A 132 -1.86 -11.09 -10.92
C ARG A 132 -0.82 -10.07 -10.41
N GLY A 133 -1.02 -8.78 -10.66
CA GLY A 133 -0.08 -7.70 -10.32
C GLY A 133 1.09 -7.53 -11.30
N LYS A 134 0.94 -7.92 -12.57
CA LYS A 134 1.99 -7.73 -13.59
C LYS A 134 2.31 -6.25 -13.78
N GLN A 135 3.59 -5.92 -14.00
CA GLN A 135 4.09 -4.55 -14.21
C GLN A 135 3.66 -3.56 -13.10
N THR A 136 3.52 -4.02 -11.87
CA THR A 136 3.23 -3.15 -10.72
C THR A 136 4.47 -2.95 -9.85
N LEU A 137 4.56 -1.79 -9.23
CA LEU A 137 5.56 -1.46 -8.23
C LEU A 137 4.86 -1.15 -6.91
N ILE A 138 4.95 -2.06 -5.95
CA ILE A 138 4.37 -1.84 -4.62
C ILE A 138 5.31 -0.94 -3.79
N ILE A 139 4.82 0.21 -3.34
CA ILE A 139 5.60 1.16 -2.52
C ILE A 139 5.02 1.27 -1.11
N GLN A 140 5.85 1.61 -0.12
CA GLN A 140 5.43 1.96 1.24
C GLN A 140 6.03 3.30 1.67
N GLY A 141 5.24 4.07 2.42
CA GLY A 141 5.73 5.24 3.15
C GLY A 141 6.67 4.86 4.29
N ARG A 142 7.40 5.85 4.81
CA ARG A 142 8.35 5.66 5.92
C ARG A 142 7.62 5.51 7.24
N ARG A 143 7.63 4.30 7.84
CA ARG A 143 6.93 4.00 9.10
C ARG A 143 7.56 4.65 10.34
N LYS A 144 8.88 4.80 10.34
CA LYS A 144 9.68 5.35 11.46
C LYS A 144 9.81 6.88 11.43
N ALA A 145 9.07 7.58 10.57
CA ALA A 145 9.17 9.04 10.47
C ALA A 145 8.38 9.80 11.54
N ARG A 146 7.65 9.08 12.41
CA ARG A 146 6.80 9.67 13.44
C ARG A 146 7.62 10.10 14.64
N GLU A 147 7.21 11.18 15.29
CA GLU A 147 7.83 11.70 16.52
C GLU A 147 7.83 10.66 17.65
N ALA A 148 6.73 9.93 17.84
CA ALA A 148 6.67 8.82 18.80
C ALA A 148 7.81 7.79 18.63
N CYS A 149 8.30 7.60 17.39
CA CYS A 149 9.43 6.69 17.14
C CYS A 149 10.80 7.27 17.53
N ARG A 150 10.91 8.56 17.82
CA ARG A 150 12.14 9.21 18.32
C ARG A 150 12.34 8.97 19.82
N HIS A 151 11.26 8.89 20.58
CA HIS A 151 11.30 8.62 22.03
C HIS A 151 11.54 7.13 22.36
N PHE A 152 11.38 6.24 21.38
CA PHE A 152 11.74 4.83 21.56
C PHE A 152 13.25 4.66 21.36
N GLY A 153 13.93 4.07 22.34
CA GLY A 153 15.36 3.85 22.30
C GLY A 153 15.89 3.54 23.69
N LYS A 154 17.21 3.49 23.81
CA LYS A 154 17.86 3.45 25.12
C LYS A 154 17.55 4.77 25.85
N ALA A 155 17.28 4.68 27.15
CA ALA A 155 17.17 5.83 28.03
C ALA A 155 18.54 6.53 28.15
#